data_AF-A0A970CNL8-F1
#
_entry.id   AF-A0A970CNL8-F1
#
_cell.length_a   1.000
_cell.length_b   1.000
_cell.length_c   1.000
_cell.angle_alpha   90.00
_cell.angle_beta   90.00
_cell.angle_gamma   90.00
#
_symmetry.space_group_name_H-M   'P 1'
#
loop_
_entity.id
_entity.type
_entity.pdbx_description
1 polymer ?
#
loop_
_entity_poly.entity_id
_entity_poly.type
_entity_poly.pdbx_seq_one_letter_code
_entity_poly.pdbx_strand_id
1 'polypeptide(L)' 'MSKYIHKSHNVSVMLYHFVCPAKYRKIVFTKAIDETLKQICLEIEKRF' A
#
# COMPACT_ATOMS: atom_id res chain seq x y z
N MET A 1 0.22 14.62 9.43
CA MET A 1 -0.71 15.62 8.87
C MET A 1 -1.46 14.96 7.73
N SER A 2 -2.79 14.87 7.79
CA SER A 2 -3.61 14.33 6.70
C SER A 2 -3.57 15.27 5.49
N LYS A 3 -3.34 14.73 4.29
CA LYS A 3 -3.33 15.50 3.04
C LYS A 3 -4.75 15.54 2.47
N TYR A 4 -5.33 16.74 2.41
CA TYR A 4 -6.66 16.96 1.81
C TYR A 4 -6.52 17.09 0.30
N ILE A 5 -7.36 16.37 -0.44
CA ILE A 5 -7.48 16.46 -1.90
C ILE A 5 -8.66 17.38 -2.20
N HIS A 6 -8.36 18.54 -2.78
CA HIS A 6 -9.37 19.51 -3.21
C HIS A 6 -9.62 19.36 -4.72
N LYS A 7 -10.87 19.13 -5.08
CA LYS A 7 -11.42 19.18 -6.44
C LYS A 7 -12.47 20.30 -6.50
N SER A 8 -12.87 20.72 -7.71
CA SER A 8 -13.75 21.88 -7.92
C SER A 8 -15.01 21.92 -7.04
N HIS A 9 -15.55 20.75 -6.68
CA HIS A 9 -16.75 20.64 -5.83
C HIS A 9 -16.62 19.61 -4.71
N ASN A 10 -15.42 19.11 -4.42
CA ASN A 10 -15.22 18.05 -3.42
C ASN A 10 -13.91 18.25 -2.67
N VAL A 11 -13.93 18.06 -1.36
CA VAL A 11 -12.76 18.04 -0.50
C VAL A 11 -12.77 16.72 0.26
N SER A 12 -11.76 15.88 0.02
CA SER A 12 -11.69 14.54 0.63
C SER A 12 -10.33 14.26 1.27
N VAL A 13 -10.32 13.38 2.27
CA VAL A 13 -9.11 12.77 2.84
C VAL A 13 -9.30 11.26 2.75
N MET A 14 -8.36 10.59 2.10
CA MET A 14 -8.39 9.14 1.92
C MET A 14 -7.28 8.52 2.76
N LEU A 15 -7.67 7.68 3.72
CA LEU A 15 -6.77 6.94 4.61
C LEU A 15 -7.28 5.50 4.66
N TYR A 16 -6.40 4.55 4.32
CA TYR A 16 -6.72 3.14 4.30
C TYR A 16 -5.73 2.34 5.14
N HIS A 17 -6.23 1.31 5.80
CA HIS A 17 -5.42 0.31 6.49
C HIS A 17 -5.62 -1.04 5.80
N PHE A 18 -4.60 -1.50 5.08
CA PHE A 18 -4.63 -2.75 4.32
C PHE A 18 -3.79 -3.83 5.02
N VAL A 19 -4.37 -5.02 5.18
CA VAL A 19 -3.70 -6.21 5.73
C VAL A 19 -4.00 -7.40 4.83
N CYS A 20 -2.94 -8.02 4.29
CA CYS A 20 -3.05 -9.13 3.34
C CYS A 20 -2.23 -10.33 3.85
N PRO A 21 -2.85 -11.39 4.38
CA PRO A 21 -2.12 -12.57 4.84
C PRO A 21 -1.62 -13.41 3.66
N ALA A 22 -0.49 -14.11 3.86
CA ALA A 22 0.00 -15.09 2.90
C ALA A 22 -1.00 -16.24 2.71
N LYS A 23 -1.00 -16.85 1.52
CA LYS A 23 -1.84 -18.02 1.23
C LYS A 23 -1.62 -19.12 2.27
N TYR A 24 -2.70 -19.58 2.89
CA TYR A 24 -2.70 -20.56 4.00
C TYR A 24 -1.92 -20.12 5.26
N ARG A 25 -1.70 -18.81 5.46
CA ARG A 25 -0.92 -18.25 6.59
C ARG A 25 0.46 -18.89 6.77
N LYS A 26 1.07 -19.34 5.67
CA LYS A 26 2.41 -19.93 5.70
C LYS A 26 3.45 -18.86 6.07
N ILE A 27 4.46 -19.27 6.84
CA ILE A 27 5.62 -18.42 7.18
C ILE A 27 6.55 -18.41 5.97
N VAL A 28 6.22 -17.56 4.99
CA VAL A 28 6.99 -17.42 3.73
C VAL A 28 7.80 -16.12 3.68
N PHE A 29 7.58 -15.22 4.63
CA PHE A 29 8.26 -13.93 4.67
C PHE A 29 9.66 -14.10 5.26
N THR A 30 10.66 -13.92 4.39
CA THR A 30 12.06 -13.73 4.74
C THR A 30 12.44 -12.30 4.43
N LYS A 31 13.56 -11.78 4.99
CA LYS A 31 14.01 -10.40 4.73
C LYS A 31 14.09 -10.05 3.24
N ALA A 32 14.60 -10.97 2.42
CA ALA A 32 14.71 -10.76 0.98
C ALA A 32 13.33 -10.69 0.29
N ILE A 33 12.37 -11.52 0.72
CA ILE A 33 11.01 -11.51 0.18
C ILE A 33 10.27 -10.23 0.60
N ASP A 34 10.45 -9.77 1.84
CA ASP A 34 9.86 -8.53 2.34
C ASP A 34 10.37 -7.31 1.55
N GLU A 35 11.68 -7.22 1.32
CA GLU A 35 12.28 -6.15 0.53
C GLU A 35 11.78 -6.16 -0.91
N THR A 36 11.72 -7.35 -1.53
CA THR A 36 11.23 -7.52 -2.91
C THR A 36 9.77 -7.11 -3.03
N LEU A 37 8.91 -7.55 -2.10
CA LEU A 37 7.48 -7.22 -2.09
C LEU A 37 7.28 -5.72 -1.91
N LYS A 38 8.04 -5.09 -1.01
CA LYS A 38 8.01 -3.64 -0.80
C LYS A 38 8.35 -2.88 -2.08
N GLN A 39 9.42 -3.27 -2.78
CA GLN A 39 9.81 -2.61 -4.03
C GLN A 39 8.74 -2.77 -5.11
N ILE A 40 8.15 -3.96 -5.25
CA ILE A 40 7.04 -4.19 -6.18
C ILE A 40 5.86 -3.26 -5.87
N CYS A 41 5.47 -3.14 -4.60
CA CYS A 41 4.37 -2.25 -4.21
C CYS A 41 4.67 -0.78 -4.51
N LEU A 42 5.90 -0.31 -4.26
CA LEU A 42 6.32 1.06 -4.59
C LEU A 42 6.35 1.32 -6.10
N GLU A 43 6.75 0.35 -6.91
CA GLU A 43 6.69 0.46 -8.38
C GLU A 43 5.25 0.48 -8.90
N ILE A 44 4.34 -0.29 -8.28
CA ILE A 44 2.91 -0.24 -8.61
C ILE A 44 2.31 1.12 -8.24
N GLU A 45 2.66 1.69 -7.09
CA GLU A 45 2.22 3.02 -6.65
C GLU A 45 2.65 4.11 -7.64
N LYS A 46 3.86 4.03 -8.21
CA LYS A 46 4.30 5.02 -9.21
C LYS A 46 3.43 5.04 -10.48
N ARG A 47 2.77 3.92 -10.80
CA ARG A 47 1.89 3.80 -11.96
C ARG A 47 0.48 4.33 -11.70
N PHE A 48 0.02 4.37 -10.45
CA PHE A 48 -1.38 4.63 -10.09
C PHE A 48 -1.50 5.77 -9.07
#